data_AF-A0A9X4C8Y0-F1
#
_entry.id   AF-A0A9X4C8Y0-F1
#
_cell.length_a   1.000
_cell.length_b   1.000
_cell.length_c   1.000
_cell.angle_alpha   90.00
_cell.angle_beta   90.00
_cell.angle_gamma   90.00
#
_symmetry.space_group_name_H-M   'P 1'
#
loop_
_entity.id
_entity.type
_entity.pdbx_description
1 polymer ?
#
loop_
_entity_poly.entity_id
_entity_poly.type
_entity_poly.pdbx_seq_one_letter_code
_entity_poly.pdbx_strand_id
1 'polypeptide(L)'
;MHARPLLFVVIALAVSQPALAAGKRPHHMTGPATDPAAPYKADRLSSSRGESILDTPGQTTVLTRQVLDDKRATSLRDAMRSTAGVTIGR
;
A
#
# COMPACT_ATOMS: atom_id res chain seq x y z
N MET A 1 15.34 39.14 -56.48
CA MET A 1 16.11 38.02 -55.90
C MET A 1 15.87 38.02 -54.41
N HIS A 2 15.31 36.90 -53.92
CA HIS A 2 14.87 36.70 -52.54
C HIS A 2 16.04 36.44 -51.59
N ALA A 3 15.96 36.95 -50.36
CA ALA A 3 16.09 36.13 -49.15
C ALA A 3 15.67 36.92 -47.91
N ARG A 4 14.75 36.32 -47.15
CA ARG A 4 14.21 36.72 -45.85
C ARG A 4 14.78 35.76 -44.77
N PRO A 5 14.60 36.07 -43.48
CA PRO A 5 15.44 35.66 -42.33
C PRO A 5 14.97 34.35 -41.68
N LEU A 6 15.23 34.19 -40.35
CA LEU A 6 14.80 33.13 -39.41
C LEU A 6 15.75 31.91 -39.33
N LEU A 7 15.99 31.21 -38.21
CA LEU A 7 15.49 31.24 -36.83
C LEU A 7 16.37 30.25 -36.02
N PHE A 8 16.59 30.56 -34.75
CA PHE A 8 16.98 29.67 -33.64
C PHE A 8 16.66 28.18 -33.80
N VAL A 9 17.64 27.30 -33.53
CA VAL A 9 17.42 26.04 -32.80
C VAL A 9 18.67 25.72 -31.97
N VAL A 10 18.63 26.05 -30.68
CA VAL A 10 19.55 25.56 -29.65
C VAL A 10 19.16 24.11 -29.37
N ILE A 11 20.06 23.18 -29.67
CA ILE A 11 19.86 21.75 -29.41
C ILE A 11 20.00 21.53 -27.90
N ALA A 12 18.86 21.36 -27.25
CA ALA A 12 18.77 21.04 -25.83
C ALA A 12 19.41 19.67 -25.55
N LEU A 13 20.49 19.71 -24.78
CA LEU A 13 21.16 18.57 -24.18
C LEU A 13 20.14 17.79 -23.33
N ALA A 14 19.76 16.61 -23.82
CA ALA A 14 18.85 15.68 -23.17
C ALA A 14 19.45 15.22 -21.83
N VAL A 15 19.00 15.84 -20.74
CA VAL A 15 19.19 15.32 -19.37
C VAL A 15 18.45 13.98 -19.30
N SER A 16 19.20 12.89 -19.24
CA SER A 16 18.68 11.55 -18.97
C SER A 16 18.09 11.54 -17.56
N GLN A 17 16.77 11.67 -17.47
CA GLN A 17 16.04 11.42 -16.23
C GLN A 17 16.09 9.91 -15.96
N PRO A 18 16.63 9.43 -14.83
CA PRO A 18 16.34 8.07 -14.41
C PRO A 18 14.88 8.07 -14.02
N ALA A 19 14.03 7.55 -14.90
CA ALA A 19 12.66 7.21 -14.57
C ALA A 19 12.71 6.19 -13.44
N LEU A 20 12.56 6.67 -12.21
CA LEU A 20 12.17 5.83 -11.09
C LEU A 20 10.83 5.25 -11.49
N ALA A 21 10.89 4.03 -12.02
CA ALA A 21 9.73 3.22 -12.29
C ALA A 21 9.02 3.04 -10.94
N ALA A 22 8.04 3.90 -10.69
CA ALA A 22 7.02 3.70 -9.69
C ALA A 22 6.30 2.42 -10.11
N GLY A 23 6.83 1.28 -9.66
CA GLY A 23 6.19 -0.01 -9.81
C GLY A 23 4.86 0.10 -9.10
N LYS A 24 3.80 0.36 -9.86
CA LYS A 24 2.43 0.03 -9.48
C LYS A 24 2.40 -1.49 -9.34
N ARG A 25 2.85 -1.97 -8.18
CA ARG A 25 2.46 -3.29 -7.69
C ARG A 25 0.93 -3.28 -7.68
N PRO A 26 0.29 -4.38 -8.10
CA PRO A 26 -1.15 -4.44 -8.20
C PRO A 26 -1.74 -3.88 -6.91
N HIS A 27 -2.65 -2.93 -7.03
CA HIS A 27 -3.43 -2.43 -5.91
C HIS A 27 -4.15 -3.64 -5.31
N HIS A 28 -3.54 -4.29 -4.32
CA HIS A 28 -4.30 -5.11 -3.39
C HIS A 28 -5.35 -4.17 -2.83
N MET A 29 -6.61 -4.60 -2.87
CA MET A 29 -7.74 -3.87 -2.32
C MET A 29 -7.39 -3.48 -0.89
N THR A 30 -6.91 -2.25 -0.70
CA THR A 30 -6.78 -1.64 0.61
C THR A 30 -8.19 -1.61 1.16
N GLY A 31 -8.40 -2.39 2.22
CA GLY A 31 -9.66 -2.36 2.94
C GLY A 31 -9.95 -0.92 3.38
N PRO A 32 -11.22 -0.57 3.62
CA PRO A 32 -11.63 0.81 3.94
C PRO A 32 -10.99 1.41 5.20
N ALA A 33 -10.21 0.62 5.95
CA ALA A 33 -9.54 1.03 7.18
C ALA A 33 -7.99 0.94 7.12
N THR A 34 -7.42 0.86 5.92
CA THR A 34 -5.96 0.72 5.70
C THR A 34 -5.44 1.86 4.83
N ASP A 35 -4.45 2.59 5.34
CA ASP A 35 -3.72 3.60 4.57
C ASP A 35 -2.93 2.92 3.43
N PRO A 36 -3.10 3.33 2.16
CA PRO A 36 -2.30 2.82 1.04
C PRO A 36 -0.78 3.08 1.18
N ALA A 37 -0.35 4.08 1.95
CA ALA A 37 1.06 4.33 2.24
C ALA A 37 1.63 3.38 3.31
N ALA A 38 0.77 2.74 4.12
CA ALA A 38 1.15 1.82 5.20
C ALA A 38 0.25 0.56 5.22
N PRO A 39 0.31 -0.32 4.19
CA PRO A 39 -0.66 -1.41 3.99
C PRO A 39 -0.65 -2.52 5.05
N TYR A 40 0.36 -2.52 5.93
CA TYR A 40 0.49 -3.43 7.07
C TYR A 40 -0.17 -2.92 8.35
N LYS A 41 -0.61 -1.65 8.38
CA LYS A 41 -1.27 -1.03 9.52
C LYS A 41 -2.76 -0.84 9.22
N ALA A 42 -3.59 -1.04 10.24
CA ALA A 42 -4.99 -0.69 10.18
C ALA A 42 -5.22 0.37 11.26
N ASP A 43 -5.90 1.45 10.89
CA ASP A 43 -6.19 2.55 11.80
C ASP A 43 -7.57 2.38 12.45
N ARG A 44 -8.45 1.58 11.83
CA ARG A 44 -9.84 1.43 12.26
C ARG A 44 -10.34 0.00 12.14
N LEU A 45 -11.25 -0.38 13.04
CA LEU A 45 -11.95 -1.66 12.95
C LEU A 45 -13.13 -1.55 11.98
N SER A 46 -13.38 -2.61 11.21
CA SER A 46 -14.56 -2.66 10.33
C SER A 46 -15.87 -2.66 11.12
N SER A 47 -15.86 -3.07 12.39
CA SER A 47 -17.01 -3.03 13.29
C SER A 47 -17.15 -1.69 14.03
N SER A 48 -16.11 -0.84 14.01
CA SER A 48 -16.09 0.42 14.76
C SER A 48 -17.00 1.47 14.13
N ARG A 49 -17.82 2.10 14.96
CA ARG A 49 -18.73 3.19 14.59
C ARG A 49 -18.08 4.57 14.50
N GLY A 50 -16.75 4.67 14.45
CA GLY A 50 -16.11 5.98 14.28
C GLY A 50 -14.74 6.09 14.92
N GLU A 51 -14.56 5.30 15.99
CA GLU A 51 -13.36 5.29 16.82
C GLU A 51 -12.17 4.63 16.12
N SER A 52 -10.99 5.20 16.36
CA SER A 52 -9.71 4.60 15.99
C SER A 52 -9.43 3.39 16.87
N ILE A 53 -8.63 2.44 16.36
CA ILE A 53 -8.12 1.32 17.16
C ILE A 53 -7.30 1.84 18.35
N LEU A 54 -6.62 2.98 18.19
CA LEU A 54 -5.82 3.58 19.26
C LEU A 54 -6.66 4.02 20.46
N ASP A 55 -7.90 4.46 20.21
CA ASP A 55 -8.83 4.94 21.24
C ASP A 55 -9.72 3.82 21.79
N THR A 56 -9.65 2.63 21.19
CA THR A 56 -10.44 1.47 21.62
C THR A 56 -9.78 0.83 22.84
N PRO A 57 -10.48 0.67 23.99
CA PRO A 57 -9.90 0.05 25.15
C PRO A 57 -9.61 -1.44 24.91
N GLY A 58 -8.40 -1.88 25.26
CA GLY A 58 -7.98 -3.28 25.18
C GLY A 58 -6.90 -3.55 24.14
N GLN A 59 -6.49 -4.83 24.03
CA GLN A 59 -5.47 -5.25 23.07
C GLN A 59 -6.13 -5.81 21.82
N THR A 60 -6.02 -5.09 20.70
CA THR A 60 -6.58 -5.50 19.42
C THR A 60 -5.48 -5.63 18.37
N THR A 61 -5.47 -6.75 17.65
CA THR A 61 -4.54 -7.00 16.54
C THR A 61 -5.34 -7.24 15.26
N VAL A 62 -5.06 -6.46 14.22
CA VAL A 62 -5.71 -6.60 12.90
C VAL A 62 -4.71 -7.20 11.92
N LEU A 63 -5.10 -8.31 11.28
CA LEU A 63 -4.37 -8.86 10.14
C LEU A 63 -4.90 -8.20 8.86
N THR A 64 -4.12 -7.29 8.27
CA THR A 64 -4.50 -6.59 7.04
C THR A 64 -4.47 -7.54 5.83
N ARG A 65 -5.09 -7.13 4.72
CA ARG A 65 -5.06 -7.90 3.47
C ARG A 65 -3.63 -8.19 3.00
N GLN A 66 -2.78 -7.17 3.00
CA GLN A 66 -1.37 -7.31 2.65
C GLN A 66 -0.66 -8.39 3.50
N VAL A 67 -0.91 -8.46 4.80
CA VAL A 67 -0.32 -9.48 5.68
C VAL A 67 -0.78 -10.89 5.30
N LEU A 68 -2.06 -11.06 4.99
CA LEU A 68 -2.62 -12.36 4.58
C LEU A 68 -2.08 -12.80 3.22
N ASP A 69 -1.99 -11.87 2.27
CA ASP A 69 -1.52 -12.12 0.92
C ASP A 69 -0.01 -12.46 0.90
N ASP A 70 0.80 -11.70 1.64
CA ASP A 70 2.25 -11.94 1.75
C ASP A 70 2.56 -13.27 2.45
N LYS A 71 1.68 -13.73 3.34
CA LYS A 71 1.78 -15.04 3.99
C LYS A 71 1.16 -16.17 3.18
N ARG A 72 0.46 -15.85 2.08
CA ARG A 72 -0.33 -16.79 1.28
C ARG A 72 -1.33 -17.58 2.14
N ALA A 73 -1.94 -16.90 3.11
CA ALA A 73 -2.85 -17.52 4.05
C ALA A 73 -4.14 -17.96 3.35
N THR A 74 -4.34 -19.28 3.26
CA THR A 74 -5.55 -19.88 2.63
C THR A 74 -6.55 -20.41 3.64
N SER A 75 -6.18 -20.45 4.93
CA SER A 75 -7.03 -20.92 6.02
C SER A 75 -6.92 -20.02 7.25
N LEU A 76 -7.94 -20.06 8.12
CA LEU A 76 -7.93 -19.31 9.37
C LEU A 76 -6.76 -19.71 10.28
N ARG A 77 -6.44 -21.01 10.35
CA ARG A 77 -5.30 -21.52 11.12
C ARG A 77 -3.99 -20.89 10.65
N ASP A 78 -3.81 -20.79 9.35
CA ASP A 78 -2.61 -20.21 8.74
C ASP A 78 -2.51 -18.70 9.02
N ALA A 79 -3.62 -17.98 8.89
CA ALA A 79 -3.70 -16.57 9.25
C ALA A 79 -3.35 -16.31 10.74
N MET A 80 -3.99 -17.06 11.64
CA MET A 80 -3.87 -16.89 13.10
C MET A 80 -2.50 -17.27 13.67
N ARG A 81 -1.70 -18.08 12.96
CA ARG A 81 -0.32 -18.41 13.37
C ARG A 81 0.57 -17.16 13.51
N SER A 82 0.18 -16.05 12.91
CA SER A 82 0.93 -14.78 12.95
C SER A 82 0.68 -13.97 14.22
N THR A 83 -0.32 -14.34 15.02
CA THR A 83 -0.66 -13.65 16.26
C THR A 83 -0.12 -14.46 17.42
N ALA A 84 0.80 -13.88 18.18
CA ALA A 84 1.35 -14.52 19.37
C ALA A 84 0.24 -14.84 20.38
N GLY A 85 0.33 -16.01 21.01
CA GLY A 85 -0.63 -16.44 22.04
C GLY A 85 -1.95 -17.02 21.53
N VAL A 86 -2.16 -17.12 20.20
CA VAL A 86 -3.36 -17.75 19.63
C VAL A 86 -3.12 -19.24 19.36
N THR A 87 -3.92 -20.11 20.00
CA THR A 87 -3.93 -21.56 19.76
C THR A 87 -5.28 -22.01 19.24
N ILE A 88 -5.29 -22.77 18.13
CA ILE A 88 -6.52 -23.28 17.51
C ILE A 88 -6.64 -24.79 17.74
N GLY A 89 -7.73 -25.19 18.40
CA GLY A 89 -8.15 -26.57 18.57
C GLY A 89 -8.43 -27.28 17.24
N ARG A 90 -8.56 -28.60 17.27
CA ARG A 90 -8.93 -29.36 16.07
C ARG A 90 -10.38 -29.15 15.71
#